data_AF-A0A524FNS7-F1
#
_entry.id   AF-A0A524FNS7-F1
#
_cell.length_a   1.000
_cell.length_b   1.000
_cell.length_c   1.000
_cell.angle_alpha   90.00
_cell.angle_beta   90.00
_cell.angle_gamma   90.00
#
_symmetry.space_group_name_H-M   'P 1'
#
loop_
_entity.id
_entity.type
_entity.pdbx_description
1 polymer ?
#
loop_
_entity_poly.entity_id
_entity_poly.type
_entity_poly.pdbx_seq_one_letter_code
_entity_poly.pdbx_strand_id
1 'polypeptide(L)' 'MKRLKIEKCSQDLENEVIYAGLCIHCGSCNAFCPHMDFNQETGEAYVVDECTETIGLCYNACPRSFL' A
#
# COMPACT_ATOMS: atom_id res chain seq x y z
N MET A 1 -2.49 1.90 -20.26
CA MET A 1 -1.37 1.76 -19.30
C MET A 1 -1.51 2.83 -18.22
N LYS A 2 -1.49 2.45 -16.94
CA LYS A 2 -1.52 3.38 -15.80
C LYS A 2 -0.12 4.02 -15.65
N ARG A 3 -0.05 5.34 -15.45
CA ARG A 3 1.23 6.00 -15.12
C ARG A 3 1.63 5.61 -13.71
N LEU A 4 2.87 5.17 -13.53
CA LEU A 4 3.45 4.96 -12.20
C LEU A 4 3.62 6.33 -11.52
N LYS A 5 3.17 6.43 -10.28
CA LYS A 5 3.50 7.52 -9.37
C LYS A 5 4.90 7.24 -8.80
N ILE A 6 5.83 8.15 -9.08
CA ILE A 6 7.16 8.17 -8.47
C ILE A 6 7.12 9.03 -7.20
N GLU A 7 8.13 8.91 -6.34
CA GLU A 7 8.18 9.55 -5.02
C GLU A 7 7.04 9.08 -4.10
N LYS A 8 6.75 7.77 -4.16
CA LYS A 8 5.81 7.10 -3.24
C LYS A 8 6.48 5.90 -2.58
N CYS A 9 6.10 5.61 -1.34
CA CYS A 9 6.55 4.46 -0.55
C CYS A 9 5.39 3.77 0.19
N SER A 10 5.69 2.77 1.02
CA SER A 10 4.69 2.08 1.83
C SER A 10 4.01 2.99 2.85
N GLN A 11 4.73 3.96 3.43
CA GLN A 11 4.16 4.91 4.38
C GLN A 11 3.17 5.86 3.70
N ASP A 12 3.36 6.22 2.42
CA ASP A 12 2.34 6.98 1.69
C ASP A 12 1.05 6.17 1.54
N LEU A 13 1.16 4.86 1.26
CA LEU A 13 -0.01 3.99 1.12
C LEU A 13 -0.73 3.87 2.47
N GLU A 14 0.02 3.72 3.55
CA GLU A 14 -0.51 3.64 4.90
C GLU A 14 -1.28 4.91 5.26
N ASN A 15 -0.66 6.08 5.09
CA ASN A 15 -1.28 7.36 5.43
C ASN A 15 -2.48 7.69 4.54
N GLU A 16 -2.38 7.49 3.23
CA GLU A 16 -3.39 7.97 2.28
C GLU A 16 -4.53 6.97 2.02
N VAL A 17 -4.33 5.68 2.31
CA VAL A 17 -5.34 4.64 2.05
C VAL A 17 -5.75 3.92 3.33
N ILE A 18 -4.79 3.40 4.10
CA ILE A 18 -5.10 2.56 5.27
C ILE A 18 -5.68 3.41 6.39
N TYR A 19 -4.94 4.42 6.86
CA TYR A 19 -5.41 5.33 7.92
C TYR A 19 -6.58 6.22 7.48
N ALA A 20 -6.78 6.39 6.16
CA ALA A 20 -7.96 7.03 5.60
C ALA A 20 -9.21 6.13 5.57
N GLY A 21 -9.11 4.87 6.02
CA GLY A 21 -10.23 3.91 6.02
C GLY A 21 -10.69 3.49 4.61
N LEU A 22 -9.81 3.63 3.61
CA LEU A 22 -10.11 3.31 2.21
C LEU A 22 -9.69 1.89 1.81
N CYS A 23 -9.00 1.17 2.70
CA CYS A 23 -8.57 -0.21 2.47
C CYS A 23 -9.78 -1.12 2.21
N ILE A 24 -9.69 -1.95 1.16
CA ILE A 24 -10.74 -2.91 0.78
C ILE A 24 -10.27 -4.37 0.88
N HIS A 25 -9.19 -4.61 1.64
CA HIS A 25 -8.67 -5.96 1.95
C HIS A 25 -8.37 -6.84 0.73
N CYS A 26 -7.97 -6.23 -0.40
CA CYS A 26 -7.73 -6.95 -1.66
C CYS A 26 -6.35 -7.62 -1.77
N GLY A 27 -5.42 -7.31 -0.86
CA GLY A 27 -4.08 -7.90 -0.83
C GLY A 27 -3.10 -7.42 -1.91
N SER A 28 -3.49 -6.54 -2.84
CA SER A 28 -2.60 -6.11 -3.94
C SER A 28 -1.31 -5.44 -3.48
N CYS A 29 -1.32 -4.75 -2.33
CA CYS A 29 -0.12 -4.10 -1.80
C CYS A 29 0.90 -5.10 -1.21
N ASN A 30 0.45 -6.23 -0.66
CA ASN A 30 1.32 -7.28 -0.08
C ASN A 30 1.79 -8.29 -1.13
N ALA A 31 1.15 -8.38 -2.30
CA ALA A 31 1.51 -9.39 -3.31
C ALA A 31 2.98 -9.34 -3.77
N PHE A 32 3.66 -8.20 -3.63
CA PHE A 32 5.04 -8.00 -4.10
C PHE A 32 5.85 -6.97 -3.28
N CYS A 33 5.32 -6.45 -2.17
CA CYS A 33 6.05 -5.49 -1.34
C CYS A 33 6.46 -6.14 -0.02
N PRO A 34 7.77 -6.25 0.27
CA PRO A 34 8.24 -6.87 1.52
C PRO A 34 7.92 -6.04 2.76
N HIS A 35 7.56 -4.77 2.59
CA HIS A 35 7.24 -3.82 3.65
C HIS A 35 5.75 -3.79 4.03
N MET A 36 4.93 -4.64 3.40
CA MET A 36 3.50 -4.72 3.65
C MET A 36 3.15 -6.09 4.24
N ASP A 37 2.24 -6.11 5.20
CA ASP A 37 1.59 -7.33 5.67
C ASP A 37 0.12 -7.03 5.97
N PHE A 38 -0.64 -8.01 6.46
CA PHE A 38 -2.04 -7.84 6.81
C PHE A 38 -2.42 -8.59 8.08
N ASN A 39 -3.31 -7.97 8.85
CA ASN A 39 -3.88 -8.56 10.04
C ASN A 39 -4.75 -9.77 9.63
N GLN A 40 -4.50 -10.94 10.21
CA GLN A 40 -5.19 -12.18 9.84
C GLN A 40 -6.66 -12.23 10.31
N GLU A 41 -7.05 -11.40 11.28
CA GLU A 41 -8.42 -11.33 11.80
C GLU A 41 -9.25 -10.29 11.02
N THR A 42 -8.70 -9.11 10.76
CA THR A 42 -9.42 -8.00 10.12
C THR A 42 -9.21 -7.93 8.61
N GLY A 43 -8.15 -8.55 8.09
CA GLY A 43 -7.70 -8.40 6.70
C GLY A 43 -7.09 -7.03 6.39
N GLU A 44 -6.96 -6.13 7.37
CA GLU A 44 -6.41 -4.79 7.16
C GLU A 44 -4.90 -4.85 6.93
N ALA A 45 -4.46 -4.24 5.83
CA ALA A 45 -3.04 -4.13 5.51
C ALA A 45 -2.35 -3.13 6.44
N TYR A 46 -1.07 -3.36 6.77
CA TYR A 46 -0.23 -2.45 7.56
C TYR A 46 1.22 -2.49 7.07
N VAL A 47 2.00 -1.47 7.44
CA VAL A 47 3.43 -1.39 7.12
C VAL A 47 4.24 -2.07 8.23
N VAL A 48 5.12 -3.00 7.88
CA VAL A 48 5.91 -3.78 8.87
C VAL A 48 7.21 -3.10 9.30
N ASP A 49 7.77 -2.26 8.44
CA ASP A 49 9.06 -1.59 8.64
C ASP A 49 9.23 -0.37 7.72
N GLU A 50 10.31 0.39 7.94
CA GLU A 50 10.55 1.61 7.16
C GLU A 50 10.96 1.31 5.70
N CYS A 51 10.03 1.51 4.77
CA CYS A 51 10.32 1.51 3.33
C CYS A 51 11.07 2.78 2.90
N THR A 52 12.28 2.62 2.35
CA THR A 52 13.10 3.71 1.77
C THR A 52 13.04 3.78 0.25
N GLU A 53 12.20 2.95 -0.37
CA GLU A 53 11.96 2.98 -1.82
C GLU A 53 11.08 4.15 -2.23
N THR A 54 11.29 4.67 -3.44
CA THR A 54 10.53 5.82 -3.97
C THR A 54 9.66 5.48 -5.18
N ILE A 55 9.66 4.22 -5.63
CA ILE A 55 8.79 3.75 -6.72
C ILE A 55 7.39 3.40 -6.19
N GLY A 56 7.28 2.97 -4.93
CA GLY A 56 6.00 2.71 -4.28
C GLY A 56 5.17 1.66 -5.00
N LEU A 57 5.71 0.45 -5.19
CA LEU A 57 4.98 -0.63 -5.87
C LEU A 57 3.66 -0.96 -5.18
N CYS A 58 3.66 -1.05 -3.85
CA CYS A 58 2.47 -1.22 -3.02
C CYS A 58 1.44 -0.11 -3.26
N TYR A 59 1.88 1.15 -3.27
CA TYR A 59 1.05 2.33 -3.52
C TYR A 59 0.43 2.28 -4.92
N ASN A 60 1.24 2.01 -5.94
CA ASN A 60 0.82 1.99 -7.34
C ASN A 60 -0.11 0.82 -7.67
N ALA A 61 0.05 -0.30 -6.97
CA ALA A 61 -0.80 -1.46 -7.08
C ALA A 61 -2.14 -1.32 -6.38
N CYS A 62 -2.19 -0.55 -5.28
CA CYS A 62 -3.41 -0.37 -4.52
C CYS A 62 -4.53 0.20 -5.42
N PRO A 63 -5.69 -0.49 -5.54
CA PRO A 63 -6.80 -0.01 -6.36
C PRO A 63 -7.44 1.25 -5.79
N ARG A 64 -7.10 1.65 -4.57
CA ARG A 64 -7.70 2.77 -3.82
C ARG A 64 -6.80 4.01 -3.74
N SER A 65 -5.61 3.98 -4.33
CA SER A 65 -4.65 5.10 -4.30
C SER A 65 -4.85 6.15 -5.41
N PHE A 66 -5.92 6.03 -6.21
CA PHE A 66 -6.18 6.88 -7.38
C PHE A 66 -7.66 7.14 -7.64
N LEU A 67 -8.51 6.93 -6.63
CA LEU A 67 -9.91 7.38 -6.68
C LEU A 67 -10.07 8.79 -6.15
#